data_AF-A0A1H0D961-F1
#
_entry.id   AF-A0A1H0D961-F1
#
_cell.length_a   1.000
_cell.length_b   1.000
_cell.length_c   1.000
_cell.angle_alpha   90.00
_cell.angle_beta   90.00
_cell.angle_gamma   90.00
#
_symmetry.space_group_name_H-M   'P 1'
#
loop_
_entity.id
_entity.type
_entity.pdbx_description
1 polymer ?
#
loop_
_entity_poly.entity_id
_entity_poly.type
_entity_poly.pdbx_seq_one_letter_code
_entity_poly.pdbx_strand_id
1 'polypeptide(L)' 'MTSTPRPVPRPVPQRTPAAASAPALDLTTRLEAAAALPLEERAVELASIHETLASRLRQTQN' A
#
# COMPACT_ATOMS: atom_id res chain seq x y z
N MET A 1 26.52 -15.76 -45.70
CA MET A 1 25.22 -15.07 -45.52
C MET A 1 24.98 -14.95 -44.02
N THR A 2 25.38 -13.82 -43.41
CA THR A 2 25.26 -13.59 -41.96
C THR A 2 23.90 -12.94 -41.66
N SER A 3 23.00 -13.68 -41.01
CA SER A 3 21.70 -13.17 -40.59
C SER A 3 21.83 -12.43 -39.26
N THR A 4 21.72 -11.10 -39.28
CA THR A 4 21.71 -10.27 -38.07
C THR A 4 20.37 -10.45 -37.34
N PRO A 5 20.34 -10.83 -36.05
CA PRO A 5 19.08 -10.95 -35.32
C PRO A 5 18.48 -9.56 -35.05
N ARG A 6 17.20 -9.38 -35.40
CA ARG A 6 16.47 -8.12 -35.23
C ARG A 6 16.23 -7.85 -33.73
N PRO A 7 16.40 -6.61 -33.23
CA PRO A 7 16.17 -6.31 -31.82
C PRO A 7 14.67 -6.45 -31.49
N VAL A 8 14.36 -7.22 -30.45
CA VAL A 8 12.99 -7.37 -29.93
C VAL A 8 12.67 -6.15 -29.05
N PRO A 9 11.52 -5.46 -29.24
CA PRO A 9 11.13 -4.37 -28.36
C PRO A 9 10.99 -4.87 -26.91
N ARG A 10 11.61 -4.16 -25.95
CA ARG A 10 11.38 -4.47 -24.52
C ARG A 10 9.93 -4.15 -24.15
N PRO A 11 9.27 -4.97 -23.31
CA PRO A 11 7.98 -4.62 -22.77
C PRO A 11 8.12 -3.32 -21.97
N VAL A 12 7.41 -2.28 -22.38
CA VAL A 12 7.23 -1.09 -21.56
C VAL A 12 6.45 -1.50 -20.30
N PRO A 13 6.86 -1.10 -19.08
CA PRO A 13 6.07 -1.34 -17.90
C PRO A 13 4.70 -0.71 -18.11
N GLN A 14 3.68 -1.56 -18.26
CA GLN A 14 2.31 -1.08 -18.24
C GLN A 14 2.09 -0.54 -16.83
N ARG A 15 2.03 0.80 -16.71
CA ARG A 15 1.39 1.42 -15.55
C ARG A 15 -0.05 0.98 -15.62
N THR A 16 -0.36 -0.09 -14.89
CA THR A 16 -1.74 -0.45 -14.60
C THR A 16 -2.39 0.81 -14.04
N PRO A 17 -3.50 1.30 -14.64
CA PRO A 17 -4.28 2.31 -13.97
C PRO A 17 -4.67 1.68 -12.64
N ALA A 18 -4.35 2.39 -11.55
CA ALA A 18 -4.71 1.97 -10.22
C ALA A 18 -6.19 1.61 -10.26
N ALA A 19 -6.47 0.30 -10.25
CA ALA A 19 -7.79 -0.20 -9.91
C ALA A 19 -8.14 0.57 -8.64
N ALA A 20 -9.33 1.17 -8.62
CA ALA A 20 -9.82 2.01 -7.54
C ALA A 20 -9.75 1.23 -6.22
N SER A 21 -8.57 1.20 -5.63
CA SER A 21 -8.29 0.63 -4.33
C SER A 21 -8.98 1.58 -3.39
N ALA A 22 -9.94 1.04 -2.64
CA ALA A 22 -10.46 1.65 -1.43
C ALA A 22 -9.33 2.41 -0.72
N PRO A 23 -9.57 3.64 -0.21
CA PRO A 23 -8.54 4.58 0.18
C PRO A 23 -7.41 3.82 0.87
N ALA A 24 -6.28 3.74 0.16
CA ALA A 24 -5.08 3.12 0.69
C ALA A 24 -4.83 3.87 1.99
N LEU A 25 -4.98 3.17 3.11
CA LEU A 25 -4.84 3.78 4.40
C LEU A 25 -3.37 4.19 4.44
N ASP A 26 -3.10 5.50 4.41
CA ASP A 26 -1.73 5.99 4.47
C ASP A 26 -1.23 5.81 5.90
N LEU A 27 -0.87 4.55 6.18
CA LEU A 27 -0.44 4.08 7.50
C LEU A 27 0.76 4.89 7.97
N THR A 28 1.66 5.25 7.06
CA THR A 28 2.84 6.05 7.37
C THR A 28 2.42 7.41 7.92
N THR A 29 1.60 8.16 7.18
CA THR A 29 1.11 9.48 7.63
C THR A 29 0.30 9.38 8.93
N ARG A 30 -0.51 8.33 9.09
CA ARG A 30 -1.33 8.15 10.29
C ARG A 30 -0.50 7.79 11.52
N LEU A 31 0.54 6.98 11.37
CA LEU A 31 1.48 6.65 12.44
C LEU A 31 2.34 7.85 12.83
N GLU A 32 2.77 8.66 11.85
CA GLU A 32 3.48 9.92 12.12
C GLU A 32 2.59 10.91 12.89
N ALA A 33 1.32 11.05 12.50
CA ALA A 33 0.36 11.86 13.23
C ALA A 33 0.16 11.35 14.67
N ALA A 34 0.00 10.04 14.86
CA ALA A 34 -0.11 9.43 16.19
C ALA A 34 1.14 9.66 17.06
N ALA A 35 2.34 9.66 16.45
CA ALA A 35 3.59 9.92 17.15
C ALA A 35 3.71 11.36 17.68
N ALA A 36 2.95 12.31 17.13
CA ALA A 36 2.88 13.69 17.63
C ALA A 36 1.88 13.85 18.79
N LEU A 37 1.01 12.86 19.05
CA LEU A 37 -0.01 12.93 20.11
C LEU A 37 0.57 12.67 21.51
N PRO A 38 -0.09 13.21 22.56
CA PRO A 38 0.11 12.78 23.96
C PRO A 38 -0.07 11.27 24.12
N LEU A 39 0.52 10.70 25.18
CA LEU A 39 0.60 9.24 25.36
C LEU A 39 -0.77 8.55 25.38
N GLU A 40 -1.76 9.12 26.06
CA GLU A 40 -3.11 8.55 26.17
C GLU A 40 -3.81 8.54 24.80
N GLU A 41 -3.79 9.66 24.08
CA GLU A 41 -4.37 9.78 22.74
C GLU A 41 -3.64 8.92 21.71
N ARG A 42 -2.31 8.83 21.81
CA ARG A 42 -1.49 7.93 20.97
C ARG A 42 -1.87 6.48 21.17
N ALA A 43 -2.09 6.03 22.41
CA ALA A 43 -2.48 4.65 22.68
C ALA A 43 -3.84 4.31 22.04
N VAL A 44 -4.79 5.24 22.12
CA VAL A 44 -6.12 5.10 21.48
C VAL A 44 -5.99 5.05 19.96
N GLU A 45 -5.20 5.95 19.37
CA GLU A 45 -5.02 6.01 17.92
C GLU A 45 -4.32 4.74 17.38
N LEU A 46 -3.29 4.24 18.08
CA LEU A 46 -2.61 2.99 17.73
C LEU A 46 -3.56 1.78 17.83
N ALA A 47 -4.44 1.74 18.83
CA ALA A 47 -5.45 0.69 18.95
C ALA A 47 -6.43 0.70 17.77
N SER A 48 -6.89 1.90 17.35
CA SER A 48 -7.75 2.07 16.17
C SER A 48 -7.07 1.60 14.87
N ILE A 49 -5.80 1.94 14.69
CA ILE A 49 -5.00 1.50 13.54
C ILE A 49 -4.90 -0.03 13.53
N HIS A 50 -4.59 -0.63 14.68
CA HIS A 50 -4.49 -2.09 14.83
C HIS A 50 -5.81 -2.80 14.49
N GLU A 51 -6.94 -2.33 15.01
CA GLU A 51 -8.26 -2.90 14.73
C GLU A 51 -8.61 -2.82 13.23
N THR A 52 -8.28 -1.69 12.59
CA THR A 52 -8.50 -1.49 11.16
C THR A 52 -7.70 -2.49 10.34
N LEU A 53 -6.42 -2.68 10.68
CA LEU A 53 -5.55 -3.66 10.02
C LEU A 53 -6.04 -5.10 10.25
N ALA A 54 -6.43 -5.45 11.47
CA ALA A 54 -6.97 -6.77 11.78
C ALA A 54 -8.25 -7.06 10.99
N SER A 55 -9.12 -6.05 10.83
CA SER A 55 -10.34 -6.18 10.03
C SER A 55 -10.05 -6.37 8.55
N ARG A 56 -9.10 -5.62 7.98
CA ARG A 56 -8.65 -5.82 6.60
C ARG A 56 -8.03 -7.20 6.40
N LEU A 57 -7.21 -7.66 7.34
CA LEU A 57 -6.60 -8.99 7.28
C LEU A 57 -7.68 -10.08 7.24
N ARG A 58 -8.69 -10.01 8.11
CA ARG A 58 -9.83 -10.94 8.10
C ARG A 58 -10.60 -10.90 6.78
N GLN A 59 -10.81 -9.71 6.21
CA GLN A 59 -11.46 -9.56 4.90
C GLN A 59 -10.65 -10.20 3.77
N THR A 60 -9.32 -10.18 3.84
CA THR A 60 -8.45 -10.81 2.83
C THR A 60 -8.28 -12.32 3.02
N GLN A 61 -8.66 -12.86 4.17
CA GLN A 61 -8.58 -14.30 4.49
C GLN A 61 -9.87 -15.06 4.17
N ASN A 62 -10.98 -14.36 3.95
CA ASN A 62 -12.26 -14.92 3.49
C ASN A 62 -12.39 -14.83 1.97
#